data_AF-A0A2C9L789-F1
#
_entry.id   AF-A0A2C9L789-F1
#
_cell.length_a   1.000
_cell.length_b   1.000
_cell.length_c   1.000
_cell.angle_alpha   90.00
_cell.angle_beta   90.00
_cell.angle_gamma   90.00
#
_symmetry.space_group_name_H-M   'P 1'
#
loop_
_entity.id
_entity.type
_entity.pdbx_description
1 polymer ?
#
loop_
_entity_poly.entity_id
_entity_poly.type
_entity_poly.pdbx_seq_one_letter_code
_entity_poly.pdbx_strand_id
1 'polypeptide(L)'
;MSTVFLSANSFINPFEHLSEDETKRSVQSYIAYLKDDTRLITNPGLKPQVRNDVAATGRITEEWLKRHKASNLNDYIIRRYVGTPIGVLRTFPGTLLDKMFDPTKREWYTRALEHPGHVTLSAPYLDVGGAGYIVTISHTIYEGKPAALHSPSDKVVAVMGIDMTLGYFHKLLIAHIKPCDTKGVR
;
A
#
# COMPACT_ATOMS: atom_id res chain seq x y z
N MET A 1 2.60 -14.54 4.90
CA MET A 1 2.78 -14.32 3.45
C MET A 1 2.14 -12.99 3.07
N SER A 2 2.60 -12.31 2.01
CA SER A 2 1.93 -11.10 1.48
C SER A 2 0.74 -11.48 0.61
N THR A 3 -0.24 -10.60 0.47
CA THR A 3 -1.36 -10.75 -0.47
C THR A 3 -1.36 -9.63 -1.52
N VAL A 4 -1.98 -9.92 -2.67
CA VAL A 4 -2.29 -8.93 -3.70
C VAL A 4 -3.79 -8.72 -3.69
N PHE A 5 -4.20 -7.47 -3.68
CA PHE A 5 -5.57 -7.02 -3.84
C PHE A 5 -5.66 -6.19 -5.11
N LEU A 6 -6.70 -6.45 -5.90
CA LEU A 6 -7.01 -5.72 -7.12
C LEU A 6 -8.28 -4.92 -6.87
N SER A 7 -8.15 -3.61 -6.67
CA SER A 7 -9.35 -2.75 -6.58
C SER A 7 -10.07 -2.70 -7.92
N ALA A 8 -11.32 -2.21 -7.92
CA ALA A 8 -12.13 -2.06 -9.12
C ALA A 8 -11.41 -1.28 -10.25
N ASN A 9 -10.53 -0.34 -9.91
CA ASN A 9 -9.74 0.41 -10.89
C ASN A 9 -8.73 -0.46 -11.67
N SER A 10 -8.43 -1.68 -11.21
CA SER A 10 -7.54 -2.62 -11.90
C SER A 10 -8.21 -3.27 -13.11
N PHE A 11 -9.53 -3.16 -13.22
CA PHE A 11 -10.33 -3.83 -14.26
C PHE A 11 -10.66 -2.87 -15.40
N ILE A 12 -10.82 -3.41 -16.61
CA ILE A 12 -11.29 -2.65 -17.79
C ILE A 12 -12.70 -2.13 -17.54
N ASN A 13 -13.56 -2.95 -16.91
CA ASN A 13 -14.92 -2.60 -16.51
C ASN A 13 -15.06 -2.64 -14.97
N PRO A 14 -14.76 -1.52 -14.26
CA PRO A 14 -14.84 -1.48 -12.79
C PRO A 14 -16.25 -1.79 -12.24
N PHE A 15 -17.31 -1.33 -12.92
CA PHE A 15 -18.69 -1.52 -12.47
C PHE A 15 -19.12 -2.99 -12.55
N GLU A 16 -18.76 -3.69 -13.62
CA GLU A 16 -19.00 -5.11 -13.79
C GLU A 16 -18.28 -5.90 -12.70
N HIS A 17 -16.99 -5.62 -12.49
CA HIS A 17 -16.24 -6.21 -11.39
C HIS A 17 -16.95 -6.01 -10.05
N LEU A 18 -17.41 -4.79 -9.72
CA LEU A 18 -18.08 -4.52 -8.45
C LEU A 18 -19.45 -5.21 -8.32
N SER A 19 -20.16 -5.41 -9.42
CA SER A 19 -21.51 -5.98 -9.43
C SER A 19 -21.53 -7.51 -9.35
N GLU A 20 -20.50 -8.19 -9.86
CA GLU A 20 -20.45 -9.65 -9.91
C GLU A 20 -19.76 -10.28 -8.69
N ASP A 21 -20.30 -11.36 -8.13
CA ASP A 21 -19.64 -12.05 -7.04
C ASP A 21 -18.29 -12.68 -7.47
N GLU A 22 -17.28 -12.55 -6.61
CA GLU A 22 -16.00 -13.20 -6.84
C GLU A 22 -16.16 -14.73 -6.70
N THR A 23 -15.82 -15.47 -7.74
CA THR A 23 -15.90 -16.93 -7.76
C THR A 23 -14.52 -17.57 -7.74
N LYS A 24 -14.41 -18.82 -7.29
CA LYS A 24 -13.14 -19.57 -7.35
C LYS A 24 -12.56 -19.62 -8.77
N ARG A 25 -13.43 -19.71 -9.79
CA ARG A 25 -13.01 -19.76 -11.20
C ARG A 25 -12.44 -18.41 -11.66
N SER A 26 -13.07 -17.28 -11.30
CA SER A 26 -12.54 -15.96 -11.68
C SER A 26 -11.19 -15.72 -11.00
N VAL A 27 -11.05 -16.04 -9.70
CA VAL A 27 -9.78 -15.93 -8.97
C VAL A 27 -8.69 -16.81 -9.60
N GLN A 28 -9.01 -18.06 -9.97
CA GLN A 28 -8.06 -18.93 -10.66
C GLN A 28 -7.62 -18.36 -12.01
N SER A 29 -8.54 -17.74 -12.76
CA SER A 29 -8.22 -17.07 -14.02
C SER A 29 -7.29 -15.88 -13.82
N TYR A 30 -7.54 -15.05 -12.79
CA TYR A 30 -6.65 -13.95 -12.41
C TYR A 30 -5.26 -14.45 -12.03
N ILE A 31 -5.18 -15.48 -11.18
CA ILE A 31 -3.89 -16.06 -10.75
C ILE A 31 -3.13 -16.64 -11.95
N ALA A 32 -3.80 -17.36 -12.85
CA ALA A 32 -3.17 -17.93 -14.04
C ALA A 32 -2.61 -16.82 -14.94
N TYR A 33 -3.37 -15.77 -15.20
CA TYR A 33 -2.92 -14.64 -16.01
C TYR A 33 -1.75 -13.87 -15.38
N LEU A 34 -1.77 -13.66 -14.06
CA LEU A 34 -0.73 -12.91 -13.35
C LEU A 34 0.57 -13.68 -13.16
N LYS A 35 0.51 -15.02 -13.14
CA LYS A 35 1.69 -15.91 -13.05
C LYS A 35 2.22 -16.34 -14.42
N ASP A 36 1.53 -15.99 -15.50
CA ASP A 36 1.89 -16.43 -16.84
C ASP A 36 3.08 -15.62 -17.40
N ASP A 37 4.25 -16.27 -17.45
CA ASP A 37 5.46 -15.71 -18.07
C ASP A 37 5.43 -15.85 -19.61
N THR A 38 4.60 -16.74 -20.15
CA THR A 38 4.56 -17.04 -21.60
C THR A 38 3.78 -16.01 -22.40
N ARG A 39 2.93 -15.21 -21.74
CA ARG A 39 1.98 -14.26 -22.35
C ARG A 39 0.96 -14.92 -23.28
N LEU A 40 0.72 -16.21 -23.12
CA LEU A 40 -0.27 -16.98 -23.88
C LEU A 40 -1.64 -16.99 -23.19
N ILE A 41 -1.71 -16.69 -21.89
CA ILE A 41 -2.98 -16.68 -21.16
C ILE A 41 -3.77 -15.42 -21.49
N THR A 42 -5.01 -15.60 -21.94
CA THR A 42 -5.96 -14.52 -22.24
C THR A 42 -6.20 -13.64 -21.02
N ASN A 43 -6.24 -12.32 -21.24
CA ASN A 43 -6.50 -11.36 -20.18
C ASN A 43 -7.94 -11.47 -19.66
N PRO A 44 -8.17 -11.74 -18.36
CA PRO A 44 -9.49 -11.93 -17.78
C PRO A 44 -10.23 -10.62 -17.45
N GLY A 45 -10.00 -9.56 -18.23
CA GLY A 45 -10.62 -8.24 -18.02
C GLY A 45 -9.81 -7.27 -17.15
N LEU A 46 -8.52 -7.55 -16.90
CA LEU A 46 -7.62 -6.65 -16.20
C LEU A 46 -7.05 -5.57 -17.14
N LYS A 47 -6.73 -4.39 -16.60
CA LYS A 47 -5.97 -3.40 -17.37
C LYS A 47 -4.58 -3.97 -17.73
N PRO A 48 -4.03 -3.71 -18.93
CA PRO A 48 -2.76 -4.29 -19.37
C PRO A 48 -1.58 -4.05 -18.42
N GLN A 49 -1.59 -2.93 -17.69
CA GLN A 49 -0.54 -2.56 -16.75
C GLN A 49 -0.53 -3.40 -15.47
N VAL A 50 -1.67 -4.02 -15.09
CA VAL A 50 -1.82 -4.76 -13.82
C VAL A 50 -0.80 -5.87 -13.68
N ARG A 51 -0.52 -6.62 -14.75
CA ARG A 51 0.46 -7.70 -14.72
C ARG A 51 1.85 -7.18 -14.32
N ASN A 52 2.27 -6.06 -14.91
CA ASN A 52 3.56 -5.45 -14.64
C ASN A 52 3.65 -4.91 -13.21
N ASP A 53 2.59 -4.25 -12.74
CA ASP A 53 2.53 -3.70 -11.37
C ASP A 53 2.55 -4.81 -10.30
N VAL A 54 1.81 -5.91 -10.53
CA VAL A 54 1.82 -7.08 -9.64
C VAL A 54 3.21 -7.71 -9.57
N ALA A 55 3.89 -7.84 -10.72
CA ALA A 55 5.25 -8.37 -10.80
C ALA A 55 6.27 -7.44 -10.13
N ALA A 56 6.20 -6.13 -10.40
CA ALA A 56 7.10 -5.13 -9.83
C ALA A 56 6.98 -5.06 -8.30
N THR A 57 5.75 -5.00 -7.78
CA THR A 57 5.50 -4.99 -6.33
C THR A 57 5.87 -6.32 -5.67
N GLY A 58 5.91 -7.43 -6.40
CA GLY A 58 6.25 -8.75 -5.87
C GLY A 58 7.62 -8.80 -5.19
N ARG A 59 8.60 -8.08 -5.74
CA ARG A 59 10.02 -8.12 -5.31
C ARG A 59 10.24 -7.63 -3.87
N ILE A 60 9.37 -6.78 -3.33
CA ILE A 60 9.54 -6.23 -1.98
C ILE A 60 9.17 -7.23 -0.87
N THR A 61 8.45 -8.30 -1.22
CA THR A 61 7.89 -9.26 -0.26
C THR A 61 8.96 -9.91 0.62
N GLU A 62 10.12 -10.26 0.03
CA GLU A 62 11.22 -10.90 0.74
C GLU A 62 11.84 -9.96 1.78
N GLU A 63 12.03 -8.69 1.43
CA GLU A 63 12.58 -7.69 2.35
C GLU A 63 11.60 -7.40 3.50
N TRP A 64 10.30 -7.32 3.23
CA TRP A 64 9.30 -7.19 4.29
C TRP A 64 9.30 -8.37 5.24
N LEU A 65 9.40 -9.60 4.73
CA LEU A 65 9.49 -10.80 5.56
C LEU A 65 10.77 -10.81 6.41
N LYS A 66 11.91 -10.45 5.81
CA LYS A 66 13.20 -10.37 6.51
C LYS A 66 13.14 -9.33 7.64
N ARG A 67 12.65 -8.12 7.35
CA ARG A 67 12.50 -7.05 8.36
C ARG A 67 11.51 -7.43 9.45
N HIS A 68 10.41 -8.08 9.08
CA HIS A 68 9.45 -8.58 10.07
C HIS A 68 10.04 -9.71 10.93
N LYS A 69 10.98 -10.52 10.46
CA LYS A 69 11.61 -11.51 11.36
C LYS A 69 12.68 -10.90 12.27
N ALA A 70 13.37 -9.86 11.79
CA ALA A 70 14.53 -9.29 12.47
C ALA A 70 14.21 -8.09 13.39
N SER A 71 13.06 -7.42 13.21
CA SER A 71 12.75 -6.18 13.91
C SER A 71 12.04 -6.40 15.23
N ASN A 72 12.48 -5.71 16.28
CA ASN A 72 11.74 -5.65 17.55
C ASN A 72 10.50 -4.74 17.48
N LEU A 73 10.21 -4.15 16.32
CA LEU A 73 9.04 -3.28 16.09
C LEU A 73 7.82 -4.05 15.55
N ASN A 74 7.88 -5.37 15.49
CA ASN A 74 6.80 -6.19 14.91
C ASN A 74 5.46 -6.01 15.62
N ASP A 75 5.48 -5.82 16.94
CA ASP A 75 4.27 -5.61 17.73
C ASP A 75 3.68 -4.20 17.52
N TYR A 76 4.45 -3.30 16.91
CA TYR A 76 4.06 -1.91 16.69
C TYR A 76 3.74 -1.60 15.23
N ILE A 77 4.44 -2.25 14.29
CA ILE A 77 4.24 -2.10 12.86
C ILE A 77 3.31 -3.22 12.38
N ILE A 78 2.04 -2.85 12.24
CA ILE A 78 0.94 -3.76 11.92
C ILE A 78 1.02 -4.22 10.47
N ARG A 79 1.32 -3.29 9.55
CA ARG A 79 1.20 -3.54 8.11
C ARG A 79 2.20 -2.73 7.31
N ARG A 80 2.61 -3.31 6.18
CA ARG A 80 3.42 -2.68 5.14
C ARG A 80 2.73 -2.95 3.82
N TYR A 81 2.57 -1.93 3.00
CA TYR A 81 1.89 -2.08 1.73
C TYR A 81 2.42 -1.12 0.68
N VAL A 82 2.15 -1.47 -0.58
CA VAL A 82 2.42 -0.63 -1.73
C VAL A 82 1.18 -0.64 -2.62
N GLY A 83 0.67 0.55 -2.93
CA GLY A 83 -0.45 0.77 -3.83
C GLY A 83 -0.01 1.44 -5.12
N THR A 84 -0.53 0.99 -6.26
CA THR A 84 -0.26 1.60 -7.57
C THR A 84 -1.46 2.42 -8.05
N PRO A 85 -1.28 3.42 -8.92
CA PRO A 85 -2.37 4.27 -9.41
C PRO A 85 -3.48 3.51 -10.14
N ILE A 86 -3.17 2.36 -10.73
CA ILE A 86 -4.16 1.51 -11.40
C ILE A 86 -4.91 0.60 -10.43
N GLY A 87 -4.63 0.66 -9.13
CA GLY A 87 -5.43 -0.04 -8.12
C GLY A 87 -4.88 -1.38 -7.66
N VAL A 88 -3.64 -1.73 -8.01
CA VAL A 88 -2.94 -2.89 -7.43
C VAL A 88 -2.45 -2.51 -6.04
N LEU A 89 -2.80 -3.32 -5.04
CA LEU A 89 -2.30 -3.17 -3.68
C LEU A 89 -1.64 -4.47 -3.24
N ARG A 90 -0.40 -4.39 -2.78
CA ARG A 90 0.26 -5.50 -2.11
C ARG A 90 0.41 -5.19 -0.64
N THR A 91 0.02 -6.11 0.24
CA THR A 91 0.06 -5.92 1.70
C THR A 91 0.76 -7.07 2.40
N PHE A 92 1.47 -6.74 3.48
CA PHE A 92 2.12 -7.68 4.39
C PHE A 92 1.94 -7.23 5.85
N PRO A 93 1.47 -8.11 6.76
CA PRO A 93 0.92 -9.44 6.48
C PRO A 93 -0.34 -9.40 5.60
N GLY A 94 -0.64 -10.51 4.93
CA GLY A 94 -1.84 -10.65 4.10
C GLY A 94 -3.11 -10.28 4.86
N THR A 95 -3.98 -9.50 4.21
CA THR A 95 -5.19 -8.94 4.82
C THR A 95 -6.36 -9.09 3.86
N LEU A 96 -7.51 -9.49 4.38
CA LEU A 96 -8.76 -9.51 3.62
C LEU A 96 -9.30 -8.07 3.58
N LEU A 97 -9.58 -7.58 2.38
CA LEU A 97 -10.11 -6.24 2.16
C LEU A 97 -11.46 -6.34 1.46
N ASP A 98 -12.33 -5.38 1.76
CA ASP A 98 -13.61 -5.25 1.07
C ASP A 98 -13.39 -5.01 -0.42
N LYS A 99 -14.26 -5.58 -1.25
CA LYS A 99 -14.18 -5.46 -2.70
C LYS A 99 -14.33 -4.02 -3.20
N MET A 100 -15.06 -3.17 -2.47
CA MET A 100 -15.20 -1.74 -2.75
C MET A 100 -13.99 -0.92 -2.28
N PHE A 101 -13.00 -1.54 -1.62
CA PHE A 101 -11.82 -0.83 -1.16
C PHE A 101 -11.02 -0.26 -2.34
N ASP A 102 -10.70 1.03 -2.22
CA ASP A 102 -9.86 1.73 -3.19
C ASP A 102 -8.65 2.34 -2.47
N PRO A 103 -7.43 1.80 -2.69
CA PRO A 103 -6.22 2.30 -2.04
C PRO A 103 -5.89 3.73 -2.47
N THR A 104 -6.26 4.14 -3.69
CA THR A 104 -5.89 5.44 -4.26
C THR A 104 -6.66 6.60 -3.65
N LYS A 105 -7.80 6.30 -3.04
CA LYS A 105 -8.66 7.28 -2.35
C LYS A 105 -8.36 7.43 -0.87
N ARG A 106 -7.38 6.70 -0.34
CA ARG A 106 -7.04 6.73 1.09
C ARG A 106 -6.20 7.95 1.43
N GLU A 107 -6.32 8.43 2.66
CA GLU A 107 -5.58 9.60 3.15
C GLU A 107 -4.07 9.42 3.02
N TRP A 108 -3.52 8.26 3.36
CA TRP A 108 -2.10 7.98 3.21
C TRP A 108 -1.63 8.05 1.75
N TYR A 109 -2.50 7.68 0.80
CA TYR A 109 -2.16 7.69 -0.62
C TYR A 109 -2.18 9.11 -1.17
N THR A 110 -3.29 9.81 -0.95
CA THR A 110 -3.51 11.19 -1.40
C THR A 110 -2.49 12.14 -0.77
N ARG A 111 -2.23 12.03 0.53
CA ARG A 111 -1.27 12.87 1.23
C ARG A 111 0.18 12.70 0.73
N ALA A 112 0.58 11.47 0.40
CA ALA A 112 1.89 11.24 -0.20
C ALA A 112 2.00 11.87 -1.59
N LEU A 113 0.93 11.83 -2.39
CA LEU A 113 0.87 12.49 -3.70
C LEU A 113 0.90 14.02 -3.59
N GLU A 114 0.31 14.61 -2.54
CA GLU A 114 0.38 16.05 -2.27
C GLU A 114 1.79 16.51 -1.88
N HIS A 115 2.61 15.61 -1.33
CA HIS A 115 3.98 15.90 -0.90
C HIS A 115 5.00 14.91 -1.49
N PRO A 116 5.19 14.90 -2.83
CA PRO A 116 6.12 13.97 -3.47
C PRO A 116 7.53 14.11 -2.88
N GLY A 117 8.16 12.97 -2.60
CA GLY A 117 9.57 12.89 -2.17
C GLY A 117 9.77 13.16 -0.69
N HIS A 118 8.67 13.35 0.05
CA HIS A 118 8.68 13.52 1.49
C HIS A 118 8.03 12.32 2.17
N VAL A 119 8.53 11.98 3.34
CA VAL A 119 7.86 11.05 4.25
C VAL A 119 6.68 11.80 4.86
N THR A 120 5.47 11.29 4.67
CA THR A 120 4.24 11.88 5.21
C THR A 120 3.61 11.00 6.27
N LEU A 121 2.89 11.62 7.20
CA LEU A 121 2.14 10.97 8.28
C LEU A 121 0.66 11.29 8.13
N SER A 122 -0.20 10.27 8.14
CA SER A 122 -1.66 10.47 8.20
C SER A 122 -2.11 11.01 9.57
N ALA A 123 -3.34 11.54 9.63
CA ALA A 123 -4.04 11.63 10.91
C ALA A 123 -4.33 10.21 11.44
N PRO A 124 -4.57 10.04 12.75
CA PRO A 124 -5.07 8.77 13.29
C PRO A 124 -6.41 8.39 12.68
N TYR A 125 -6.52 7.17 12.14
CA TYR A 125 -7.78 6.64 11.58
C TYR A 125 -7.97 5.16 11.91
N LEU A 126 -9.19 4.65 11.71
CA LEU A 126 -9.53 3.26 11.97
C LEU A 126 -9.04 2.35 10.83
N ASP A 127 -8.22 1.36 11.17
CA ASP A 127 -7.67 0.40 10.22
C ASP A 127 -8.77 -0.48 9.60
N VAL A 128 -8.82 -0.50 8.27
CA VAL A 128 -9.70 -1.38 7.50
C VAL A 128 -9.33 -2.86 7.67
N GLY A 129 -8.08 -3.15 8.02
CA GLY A 129 -7.59 -4.49 8.31
C GLY A 129 -7.83 -4.96 9.75
N GLY A 130 -8.60 -4.21 10.55
CA GLY A 130 -9.07 -4.63 11.87
C GLY A 130 -8.09 -4.45 13.04
N ALA A 131 -6.99 -3.72 12.87
CA ALA A 131 -6.01 -3.50 13.95
C ALA A 131 -6.36 -2.33 14.91
N GLY A 132 -7.54 -1.73 14.78
CA GLY A 132 -7.94 -0.57 15.57
C GLY A 132 -7.39 0.74 15.02
N TYR A 133 -7.13 1.72 15.89
CA TYR A 133 -6.62 3.03 15.47
C TYR A 133 -5.14 2.97 15.12
N ILE A 134 -4.82 3.49 13.94
CA ILE A 134 -3.48 3.48 13.37
C ILE A 134 -3.07 4.87 12.88
N VAL A 135 -1.76 5.03 12.73
CA VAL A 135 -1.16 6.13 11.98
C VAL A 135 -0.32 5.53 10.87
N THR A 136 -0.42 6.10 9.68
CA THR A 136 0.31 5.60 8.52
C THR A 136 1.44 6.55 8.16
N ILE A 137 2.64 6.00 8.06
CA ILE A 137 3.76 6.63 7.36
C ILE A 137 3.66 6.27 5.89
N SER A 138 3.74 7.23 4.99
CA SER A 138 3.70 6.98 3.55
C SER A 138 4.70 7.79 2.76
N HIS A 139 5.11 7.24 1.61
CA HIS A 139 6.11 7.85 0.71
C HIS A 139 5.85 7.44 -0.74
N THR A 140 6.08 8.37 -1.68
CA THR A 140 5.94 8.14 -3.12
C THR A 140 7.08 7.30 -3.69
N ILE A 141 6.77 6.45 -4.67
CA ILE A 141 7.74 5.67 -5.46
C ILE A 141 7.72 6.23 -6.87
N TYR A 142 8.91 6.50 -7.40
CA TYR A 142 9.10 7.09 -8.72
C TYR A 142 9.45 6.04 -9.78
N GLU A 143 9.12 6.34 -11.03
CA GLU A 143 9.53 5.54 -12.18
C GLU A 143 11.05 5.52 -12.29
N GLY A 144 11.65 4.32 -12.28
CA GLY A 144 13.10 4.13 -12.38
C GLY A 144 13.70 4.74 -13.65
N LYS A 145 14.74 5.58 -13.50
CA LYS A 145 15.52 6.13 -14.61
C LYS A 145 16.88 5.44 -14.69
N PRO A 146 17.50 5.31 -15.89
CA PRO A 146 18.75 4.58 -16.09
C PRO A 146 19.92 5.01 -15.17
N ALA A 147 19.93 6.26 -14.70
CA ALA A 147 20.97 6.80 -13.82
C ALA A 147 20.60 6.80 -12.31
N ALA A 148 19.47 6.20 -11.92
CA ALA A 148 18.92 6.21 -10.55
C ALA A 148 18.70 7.59 -9.91
N LEU A 149 18.86 8.67 -10.69
CA LEU A 149 18.56 10.04 -10.30
C LEU A 149 17.06 10.28 -10.46
N HIS A 150 16.41 10.63 -9.35
CA HIS A 150 15.00 10.99 -9.32
C HIS A 150 14.83 12.45 -8.91
N SER A 151 13.88 13.11 -9.57
CA SER A 151 13.37 14.42 -9.14
C SER A 151 11.98 14.24 -8.53
N PRO A 152 11.56 15.06 -7.56
CA PRO A 152 10.18 15.10 -7.10
C PRO A 152 9.15 15.36 -8.22
N SER A 153 9.59 15.92 -9.35
CA SER A 153 8.79 16.10 -10.56
C SER A 153 8.60 14.83 -11.41
N ASP A 154 9.28 13.75 -11.06
CA ASP A 154 9.17 12.49 -11.79
C ASP A 154 7.81 11.84 -11.57
N LYS A 155 7.39 11.04 -12.55
CA LYS A 155 6.13 10.32 -12.47
C LYS A 155 6.13 9.37 -11.27
N VAL A 156 5.17 9.57 -10.38
CA VAL A 156 4.91 8.64 -9.28
C VAL A 156 4.22 7.40 -9.84
N VAL A 157 4.82 6.23 -9.61
CA VAL A 157 4.33 4.93 -10.10
C VAL A 157 3.66 4.09 -9.00
N ALA A 158 3.91 4.43 -7.74
CA ALA A 158 3.26 3.80 -6.59
C ALA A 158 3.42 4.67 -5.33
N VAL A 159 2.68 4.35 -4.28
CA VAL A 159 2.87 4.89 -2.93
C VAL A 159 3.06 3.71 -1.99
N MET A 160 4.09 3.79 -1.14
CA MET A 160 4.31 2.83 -0.06
C MET A 160 3.75 3.38 1.25
N GLY A 161 3.19 2.50 2.06
CA GLY A 161 2.69 2.82 3.40
C GLY A 161 3.14 1.81 4.44
N ILE A 162 3.29 2.29 5.67
CA ILE A 162 3.57 1.48 6.87
C ILE A 162 2.61 1.95 7.96
N ASP A 163 1.82 1.01 8.48
CA ASP A 163 0.90 1.27 9.58
C ASP A 163 1.56 0.96 10.91
N MET A 164 1.48 1.91 11.83
CA MET A 164 1.81 1.70 13.23
C MET A 164 0.60 1.87 14.13
N THR A 165 0.63 1.17 15.27
CA THR A 165 -0.40 1.35 16.31
C THR A 165 -0.37 2.81 16.81
N LEU A 166 -1.56 3.37 17.07
CA LEU A 166 -1.66 4.72 17.65
C LEU A 166 -0.91 4.81 19.00
N GLY A 167 -0.93 3.74 19.79
CA GLY A 167 -0.19 3.68 21.06
C GLY A 167 1.33 3.78 20.89
N TYR A 168 1.90 3.16 19.84
CA TYR A 168 3.32 3.31 19.54
C TYR A 168 3.65 4.71 19.02
N PHE A 169 2.80 5.28 18.16
CA PHE A 169 2.96 6.64 17.69
C PHE A 169 2.99 7.64 18.87
N HIS A 170 2.08 7.49 19.83
CA HIS A 170 2.06 8.31 21.03
C HIS A 170 3.35 8.19 21.86
N LYS A 171 3.90 6.98 22.02
CA LYS A 171 5.21 6.77 22.67
C LYS A 171 6.34 7.50 21.92
N LEU A 172 6.34 7.46 20.58
CA LEU A 172 7.33 8.19 19.78
C LEU A 172 7.22 9.70 19.99
N LEU A 173 6.01 10.25 20.02
CA LEU A 173 5.80 11.68 20.26
C LEU A 173 6.33 12.10 21.63
N ILE A 174 6.00 11.39 22.70
CA ILE A 174 6.49 11.73 24.06
C ILE A 174 8.02 11.64 24.14
N ALA A 175 8.63 10.65 23.49
CA ALA A 175 10.07 10.46 23.56
C ALA A 175 10.86 11.52 22.78
N HIS A 176 10.30 12.07 21.70
CA HIS A 176 11.03 12.95 20.78
C HIS A 176 10.54 14.41 20.78
N ILE A 177 9.30 14.66 21.17
CA ILE A 177 8.73 16.00 21.27
C ILE A 177 8.83 16.42 22.74
N LYS A 178 9.67 17.43 23.00
CA LYS A 178 9.76 18.03 24.33
C LYS A 178 8.40 18.63 24.71
N PRO A 179 7.94 18.49 25.97
CA PRO A 179 6.79 19.21 26.46
C PRO A 179 6.96 20.71 26.16
N CYS A 180 5.90 21.36 25.68
CA CYS A 180 5.92 22.81 25.54
C CYS A 180 6.08 23.42 26.94
N ASP A 181 7.22 24.07 27.20
CA ASP A 181 7.48 24.78 28.44
C ASP A 181 6.57 26.02 28.46
N THR A 182 5.42 25.92 29.12
CA THR A 182 4.53 27.07 29.36
C THR A 182 5.15 27.95 30.44
N LYS A 183 6.27 28.60 30.10
CA LYS A 183 6.76 29.77 30.82
C LYS A 183 5.84 30.94 30.53
N GLY A 184 4.75 31.03 31.30
CA GLY A 184 3.93 32.24 31.35
C GLY A 184 2.44 32.00 31.13
N VAL A 185 1.78 31.36 32.10
CA VAL A 185 0.49 31.87 32.53
C VAL A 185 0.69 32.24 33.99
N ARG A 186 0.95 33.52 34.19
CA ARG A 186 1.07 34.16 35.50
C ARG A 186 -0.27 34.76 35.85
#